data_AF-A0A7C7LSW6-F1
#
_entry.id   AF-A0A7C7LSW6-F1
#
_cell.length_a   1.000
_cell.length_b   1.000
_cell.length_c   1.000
_cell.angle_alpha   90.00
_cell.angle_beta   90.00
_cell.angle_gamma   90.00
#
_symmetry.space_group_name_H-M   'P 1'
#
loop_
_entity.id
_entity.type
_entity.pdbx_description
1 polymer ?
#
loop_
_entity_poly.entity_id
_entity_poly.type
_entity_poly.pdbx_seq_one_letter_code
_entity_poly.pdbx_strand_id
1 'polypeptide(L)'
;MGVLTVLLPEPLNWSAYFIVPLFTLLYTFLLGNLIITFSVLTDRISTYLSITISMFLFILFATGVLVEFDFYPKTIGTLLSYFPLSMILSDLRGILFFNRVEWGPIMIPVATALGWTWLNGYMLKRKLKQ
;
A
#
# COMPACT_ATOMS: atom_id res chain seq x y z
N MET A 1 -8.36 19.03 -17.20
CA MET A 1 -9.77 18.55 -17.21
C MET A 1 -10.08 17.57 -18.34
N GLY A 2 -9.43 17.60 -19.52
CA GLY A 2 -9.88 16.79 -20.66
C GLY A 2 -9.33 15.35 -20.82
N VAL A 3 -8.18 15.00 -20.23
CA VAL A 3 -7.54 13.69 -20.54
C VAL A 3 -8.06 12.56 -19.62
N LEU A 4 -8.40 12.88 -18.37
CA LEU A 4 -8.88 11.88 -17.40
C LEU A 4 -10.35 11.48 -17.65
N THR A 5 -11.16 12.34 -18.26
CA THR A 5 -12.57 12.08 -18.58
C THR A 5 -12.78 11.22 -19.83
N VAL A 6 -11.77 11.07 -20.68
CA VAL A 6 -11.88 10.26 -21.92
C VAL A 6 -11.74 8.76 -21.63
N LEU A 7 -11.06 8.38 -20.55
CA LEU A 7 -10.80 6.98 -20.19
C LEU A 7 -11.78 6.42 -19.15
N LEU A 8 -12.54 7.27 -18.46
CA LEU A 8 -13.46 6.87 -17.40
C LEU A 8 -14.91 6.90 -17.91
N PRO A 9 -15.70 5.81 -17.70
CA PRO A 9 -17.09 5.74 -18.14
C PRO A 9 -18.01 6.71 -17.39
N GLU A 10 -17.63 7.15 -16.19
CA GLU A 10 -18.33 8.17 -15.42
C GLU A 10 -17.37 9.26 -14.92
N PRO A 11 -17.80 10.53 -14.88
CA PRO A 11 -16.99 11.61 -14.33
C PRO A 11 -16.75 11.38 -12.84
N LEU A 12 -15.48 11.39 -12.44
CA LEU A 12 -15.08 11.23 -11.05
C LEU A 12 -15.61 12.39 -10.21
N ASN A 13 -16.15 12.08 -9.03
CA ASN A 13 -16.70 13.08 -8.11
C ASN A 13 -15.61 14.07 -7.66
N TRP A 14 -15.97 15.33 -7.40
CA TRP A 14 -14.99 16.36 -7.01
C TRP A 14 -14.19 16.00 -5.75
N SER A 15 -14.80 15.25 -4.82
CA SER A 15 -14.14 14.74 -3.62
C SER A 15 -12.99 13.77 -3.93
N ALA A 16 -13.08 13.01 -5.03
CA ALA A 16 -12.07 12.03 -5.41
C ALA A 16 -10.71 12.68 -5.69
N TYR A 17 -10.68 13.91 -6.20
CA TYR A 17 -9.43 14.65 -6.44
C TYR A 17 -8.65 14.95 -5.15
N PHE A 18 -9.31 14.99 -3.99
CA PHE A 18 -8.65 15.13 -2.69
C PHE A 18 -8.34 13.78 -2.03
N ILE A 19 -9.24 12.81 -2.20
CA ILE A 19 -9.11 11.48 -1.57
C ILE A 19 -7.98 10.68 -2.21
N VAL A 20 -7.85 10.69 -3.54
CA VAL A 20 -6.81 9.92 -4.25
C VAL A 20 -5.39 10.31 -3.81
N PRO A 21 -5.00 11.60 -3.77
CA PRO A 21 -3.69 11.99 -3.24
C PRO A 21 -3.47 11.58 -1.78
N LEU A 22 -4.49 11.69 -0.92
CA LEU A 22 -4.37 11.30 0.48
C LEU A 22 -4.09 9.81 0.64
N PHE A 23 -4.83 8.95 -0.07
CA PHE A 23 -4.60 7.51 -0.08
C PHE A 23 -3.26 7.15 -0.73
N THR A 24 -2.84 7.90 -1.75
CA THR A 24 -1.52 7.72 -2.40
C THR A 24 -0.38 8.07 -1.44
N LEU A 25 -0.52 9.13 -0.64
CA LEU A 25 0.43 9.48 0.41
C LEU A 25 0.52 8.38 1.46
N LEU A 26 -0.63 7.87 1.94
CA LEU A 26 -0.66 6.77 2.91
C LEU A 26 0.00 5.49 2.36
N TYR A 27 -0.32 5.14 1.11
CA TYR A 27 0.25 3.98 0.42
C TYR A 27 1.77 4.10 0.28
N THR A 28 2.25 5.25 -0.20
CA THR A 28 3.68 5.52 -0.37
C THR A 28 4.41 5.59 0.96
N PHE A 29 3.77 6.13 2.00
CA PHE A 29 4.32 6.18 3.34
C PHE A 29 4.51 4.77 3.93
N LEU A 30 3.54 3.88 3.76
CA LEU A 30 3.65 2.50 4.23
C LEU A 30 4.69 1.70 3.42
N LEU A 31 4.73 1.87 2.10
CA LEU A 31 5.79 1.31 1.25
C LEU A 31 7.17 1.83 1.60
N GLY A 32 7.31 3.13 1.83
CA GLY A 32 8.58 3.75 2.21
C GLY A 32 9.12 3.16 3.51
N ASN A 33 8.24 2.97 4.51
CA ASN A 33 8.62 2.31 5.75
C ASN A 33 9.12 0.88 5.51
N LEU A 34 8.44 0.10 4.67
CA LEU A 34 8.84 -1.27 4.35
C LEU A 34 10.22 -1.31 3.64
N ILE A 35 10.44 -0.41 2.67
CA ILE A 35 11.73 -0.30 1.96
C ILE A 35 12.86 0.07 2.92
N ILE A 36 12.64 1.02 3.83
CA ILE A 36 13.62 1.40 4.85
C ILE A 36 13.98 0.20 5.73
N THR A 37 13.01 -0.59 6.17
CA THR A 37 13.28 -1.79 6.99
C THR A 37 14.21 -2.75 6.27
N PHE A 38 13.94 -3.08 5.00
CA PHE A 38 14.78 -3.98 4.23
C PHE A 38 16.16 -3.37 3.92
N SER A 39 16.23 -2.06 3.70
CA SER A 39 17.50 -1.35 3.56
C SER A 39 18.36 -1.43 4.82
N VAL A 40 17.77 -1.26 5.99
CA VAL A 40 18.47 -1.35 7.28
C VAL A 40 18.84 -2.80 7.63
N LEU A 41 18.01 -3.78 7.27
CA LEU A 41 18.30 -5.20 7.54
C LEU A 41 19.37 -5.78 6.61
N THR A 42 19.56 -5.20 5.42
CA THR A 42 20.46 -5.73 4.41
C THR A 42 21.78 -4.97 4.40
N ASP A 43 22.90 -5.68 4.33
CA ASP A 43 24.23 -5.05 4.27
C ASP A 43 24.80 -4.98 2.84
N ARG A 44 24.32 -5.84 1.93
CA ARG A 44 24.79 -5.90 0.53
C ARG A 44 23.77 -5.29 -0.42
N ILE A 45 24.23 -4.39 -1.29
CA ILE A 45 23.37 -3.70 -2.27
C ILE A 45 22.67 -4.65 -3.25
N SER A 46 23.34 -5.74 -3.64
CA SER A 46 22.77 -6.75 -4.54
C SER A 46 21.57 -7.47 -3.90
N THR A 47 21.66 -7.82 -2.62
CA THR A 47 20.55 -8.44 -1.88
C THR A 47 19.39 -7.46 -1.70
N TYR A 48 19.67 -6.18 -1.44
CA TYR A 48 18.65 -5.14 -1.33
C TYR A 48 17.88 -4.95 -2.65
N LEU A 49 18.60 -4.91 -3.78
CA LEU A 49 17.99 -4.84 -5.11
C LEU A 49 17.10 -6.05 -5.39
N SER A 50 17.57 -7.27 -5.08
CA SER A 50 16.77 -8.48 -5.25
C SER A 50 15.48 -8.45 -4.43
N ILE A 51 15.55 -8.04 -3.15
CA ILE A 51 14.37 -7.93 -2.29
C ILE A 51 13.39 -6.88 -2.84
N THR A 52 13.90 -5.74 -3.32
CA THR A 52 13.06 -4.67 -3.88
C THR A 52 12.32 -5.14 -5.13
N ILE A 53 12.99 -5.88 -6.02
CA ILE A 53 12.37 -6.46 -7.22
C ILE A 53 11.31 -7.50 -6.82
N SER A 54 11.62 -8.40 -5.88
CA SER A 54 10.65 -9.38 -5.38
C SER A 54 9.44 -8.71 -4.71
N MET A 55 9.65 -7.64 -3.94
CA MET A 55 8.57 -6.84 -3.34
C MET A 55 7.70 -6.17 -4.40
N PHE A 56 8.29 -5.64 -5.47
CA PHE A 56 7.53 -5.06 -6.58
C PHE A 56 6.63 -6.11 -7.24
N LEU A 57 7.16 -7.30 -7.53
CA LEU A 57 6.36 -8.42 -8.05
C LEU A 57 5.26 -8.82 -7.05
N PHE A 58 5.59 -8.93 -5.77
CA PHE A 58 4.62 -9.21 -4.73
C PHE A 58 3.49 -8.18 -4.73
N ILE A 59 3.79 -6.89 -4.80
CA ILE A 59 2.77 -5.84 -4.86
C ILE A 59 1.84 -6.03 -6.06
N LEU A 60 2.39 -6.25 -7.26
CA LEU A 60 1.60 -6.40 -8.48
C LEU A 60 0.56 -7.53 -8.39
N PHE A 61 0.95 -8.68 -7.83
CA PHE A 61 0.07 -9.85 -7.75
C PHE A 61 -0.75 -9.90 -6.46
N ALA A 62 -0.18 -9.51 -5.32
CA ALA A 62 -0.76 -9.77 -4.00
C ALA A 62 -1.70 -8.67 -3.49
N THR A 63 -1.70 -7.47 -4.09
CA THR A 63 -2.49 -6.33 -3.60
C THR A 63 -3.83 -6.13 -4.30
N GLY A 64 -4.20 -7.03 -5.21
CA GLY A 64 -5.45 -6.91 -5.97
C GLY A 64 -5.37 -5.96 -7.17
N VAL A 65 -4.17 -5.50 -7.54
CA VAL A 65 -3.96 -4.56 -8.66
C VAL A 65 -4.12 -5.26 -10.02
N LEU A 66 -3.39 -6.36 -10.25
CA LEU A 66 -3.49 -7.11 -11.51
C LEU A 66 -4.48 -8.27 -11.44
N VAL A 67 -4.57 -8.93 -10.29
CA VAL A 67 -5.38 -10.14 -10.10
C VAL A 67 -6.29 -9.90 -8.91
N GLU A 68 -7.61 -9.97 -9.13
CA GLU A 68 -8.59 -9.82 -8.05
C GLU A 68 -8.52 -10.98 -7.05
N PHE A 69 -8.86 -10.70 -5.79
CA PHE A 69 -8.72 -11.65 -4.70
C PHE A 69 -9.56 -12.93 -4.89
N ASP A 70 -10.65 -12.86 -5.65
CA ASP A 70 -11.55 -13.99 -5.93
C ASP A 70 -10.92 -15.08 -6.80
N PHE A 71 -9.86 -14.75 -7.55
CA PHE A 71 -9.11 -15.72 -8.33
C PHE A 71 -8.11 -16.53 -7.50
N TYR A 72 -7.84 -16.13 -6.26
CA TYR A 72 -6.97 -16.87 -5.35
C TYR A 72 -7.77 -17.93 -4.56
N PRO A 73 -7.11 -19.02 -4.12
CA PRO A 73 -7.71 -19.94 -3.15
C PRO A 73 -8.21 -19.17 -1.93
N LYS A 74 -9.39 -19.53 -1.40
CA LYS A 74 -10.08 -18.77 -0.34
C LYS A 74 -9.16 -18.31 0.79
N THR A 75 -8.33 -19.21 1.32
CA THR A 75 -7.38 -18.91 2.40
C THR A 75 -6.36 -17.84 2.01
N ILE A 76 -5.79 -17.93 0.81
CA ILE A 76 -4.78 -16.99 0.31
C ILE A 76 -5.43 -15.64 0.02
N GLY A 77 -6.57 -15.64 -0.68
CA GLY A 77 -7.32 -14.41 -0.99
C GLY A 77 -7.68 -13.63 0.27
N THR A 78 -8.17 -14.31 1.31
CA THR A 78 -8.45 -13.66 2.60
C THR A 78 -7.21 -13.08 3.24
N LEU A 79 -6.08 -13.81 3.26
CA LEU A 79 -4.84 -13.31 3.85
C LEU A 79 -4.33 -12.05 3.13
N LEU A 80 -4.34 -12.07 1.81
CA LEU A 80 -3.91 -10.96 0.97
C LEU A 80 -4.80 -9.73 1.13
N SER A 81 -6.12 -9.93 1.31
CA SER A 81 -7.06 -8.83 1.55
C SER A 81 -6.83 -8.10 2.88
N TYR A 82 -6.32 -8.81 3.89
CA TYR A 82 -5.97 -8.22 5.20
C TYR A 82 -4.59 -7.54 5.20
N PHE A 83 -3.84 -7.62 4.11
CA PHE A 83 -2.54 -6.97 4.05
C PHE A 83 -2.71 -5.44 3.97
N PRO A 84 -1.97 -4.64 4.77
CA PRO A 84 -2.21 -3.20 4.88
C PRO A 84 -2.15 -2.43 3.54
N LEU A 85 -1.25 -2.83 2.64
CA LEU A 85 -1.16 -2.25 1.29
C LEU A 85 -2.40 -2.56 0.45
N SER A 86 -2.91 -3.79 0.55
CA SER A 86 -4.11 -4.23 -0.16
C SER A 86 -5.36 -3.53 0.35
N MET A 87 -5.46 -3.31 1.67
CA MET A 87 -6.57 -2.59 2.30
C MET A 87 -6.69 -1.16 1.75
N ILE A 88 -5.58 -0.41 1.67
CA ILE A 88 -5.59 0.97 1.14
C ILE A 88 -6.16 1.01 -0.27
N LEU A 89 -5.77 0.08 -1.14
CA LEU A 89 -6.24 0.04 -2.53
C LEU A 89 -7.70 -0.41 -2.63
N SER A 90 -8.09 -1.41 -1.84
CA SER A 90 -9.48 -1.88 -1.79
C SER A 90 -10.43 -0.79 -1.29
N ASP A 91 -10.04 -0.06 -0.25
CA ASP A 91 -10.82 1.04 0.32
C ASP A 91 -10.90 2.21 -0.66
N LEU A 92 -9.79 2.58 -1.32
CA LEU A 92 -9.82 3.62 -2.35
C LEU A 92 -10.79 3.25 -3.48
N ARG A 93 -10.75 2.01 -3.96
CA ARG A 93 -11.69 1.51 -4.97
C ARG A 93 -13.14 1.54 -4.47
N GLY A 94 -13.37 1.14 -3.21
CA GLY A 94 -14.67 1.21 -2.53
C GLY A 94 -15.25 2.63 -2.50
N ILE A 95 -14.41 3.60 -2.19
CA ILE A 95 -14.80 5.01 -2.09
C ILE A 95 -15.08 5.60 -3.49
N LEU A 96 -14.21 5.30 -4.47
CA LEU A 96 -14.30 5.89 -5.81
C LEU A 96 -15.47 5.36 -6.64
N PHE A 97 -15.74 4.05 -6.57
CA PHE A 97 -16.74 3.41 -7.45
C PHE A 97 -18.04 3.04 -6.75
N PHE A 98 -18.01 2.82 -5.43
CA PHE A 98 -19.18 2.36 -4.67
C PHE A 98 -19.64 3.36 -3.60
N ASN A 99 -18.96 4.51 -3.47
CA ASN A 99 -19.21 5.53 -2.45
C ASN A 99 -19.31 4.95 -1.02
N ARG A 100 -18.56 3.87 -0.75
CA ARG A 100 -18.60 3.11 0.50
C ARG A 100 -17.36 3.44 1.32
N VAL A 101 -17.56 4.10 2.46
CA VAL A 101 -16.49 4.43 3.40
C VAL A 101 -16.61 3.52 4.61
N GLU A 102 -15.67 2.58 4.75
CA GLU A 102 -15.52 1.80 5.98
C GLU A 102 -14.34 2.33 6.78
N TRP A 103 -14.62 2.97 7.92
CA TRP A 103 -13.58 3.57 8.76
C TRP A 103 -12.67 2.54 9.45
N GLY A 104 -13.18 1.32 9.69
CA GLY A 104 -12.42 0.25 10.36
C GLY A 104 -11.16 -0.18 9.57
N PRO A 105 -11.31 -0.63 8.31
CA PRO A 105 -10.19 -1.02 7.45
C PRO A 105 -9.18 0.10 7.21
N ILE A 106 -9.60 1.37 7.16
CA ILE A 106 -8.71 2.53 6.97
C ILE A 106 -7.78 2.75 8.17
N MET A 107 -8.26 2.50 9.40
CA MET A 107 -7.46 2.73 10.61
C MET A 107 -6.30 1.74 10.76
N ILE A 108 -6.41 0.53 10.20
CA ILE A 108 -5.40 -0.52 10.31
C ILE A 108 -4.10 -0.12 9.58
N PRO A 109 -4.11 0.27 8.29
CA PRO A 109 -2.92 0.76 7.60
C PRO A 109 -2.32 2.01 8.25
N VAL A 110 -3.15 2.93 8.76
CA VAL A 110 -2.65 4.14 9.45
C VAL A 110 -1.88 3.78 10.72
N ALA A 111 -2.48 2.96 11.60
CA ALA A 111 -1.84 2.50 12.82
C ALA A 111 -0.57 1.69 12.52
N THR A 112 -0.63 0.83 11.50
CA THR A 112 0.52 0.04 11.04
C THR A 112 1.64 0.95 10.56
N ALA A 113 1.34 1.96 9.74
CA ALA A 113 2.36 2.87 9.21
C ALA A 113 3.08 3.63 10.34
N LEU A 114 2.33 4.18 11.30
CA LEU A 114 2.90 4.90 12.45
C LEU A 114 3.75 3.99 13.34
N GLY A 115 3.25 2.80 13.67
CA GLY A 115 4.00 1.80 14.45
C GLY A 115 5.28 1.37 13.73
N TRP A 116 5.22 1.19 12.41
CA TRP A 116 6.35 0.79 11.59
C TRP A 116 7.42 1.89 11.51
N THR A 117 7.02 3.16 11.44
CA THR A 117 7.96 4.29 11.50
C THR A 117 8.74 4.30 12.81
N TRP A 118 8.09 4.00 13.93
CA TRP A 118 8.78 3.92 15.22
C TRP A 118 9.80 2.76 15.26
N LEU A 119 9.42 1.60 14.75
CA LEU A 119 10.33 0.45 14.59
C LEU A 119 11.53 0.78 13.69
N ASN A 120 11.28 1.42 12.54
CA ASN A 120 12.35 1.86 11.65
C ASN A 120 13.30 2.84 12.33
N GLY A 121 12.78 3.82 13.09
CA GLY A 121 13.58 4.75 13.87
C GLY A 121 14.47 4.04 14.89
N TYR A 122 13.95 3.02 15.57
CA TYR A 122 14.72 2.20 16.50
C TYR A 122 15.82 1.39 15.80
N MET A 123 15.50 0.74 14.67
CA MET A 123 16.46 -0.06 13.90
C MET A 123 17.59 0.82 13.33
N LEU A 124 17.25 2.03 12.87
CA LEU A 124 18.22 2.98 12.34
C LEU A 124 19.21 3.46 13.42
N LYS A 125 18.71 3.82 14.61
CA LYS A 125 19.54 4.19 15.77
C LYS A 125 20.53 3.09 16.13
N ARG A 126 20.03 1.85 16.24
CA ARG A 126 20.87 0.67 16.53
C ARG A 126 21.95 0.45 15.46
N LYS A 127 21.61 0.58 14.17
CA LYS A 127 22.58 0.38 13.08
C LYS A 127 23.65 1.49 13.02
N LEU A 128 23.29 2.72 13.38
CA LEU A 128 24.20 3.87 13.42
C LEU A 128 25.00 3.99 14.74
N LYS A 129 24.75 3.11 15.73
CA LYS A 129 25.34 3.17 17.09
C LYS A 129 25.11 4.52 17.80
N GLN A 130 23.96 5.15 17.52
CA GLN A 130 23.47 6.36 18.20
C GLN A 130 22.36 5.99 19.18
#